data_AF-A0A7Y3K5C6-F1
#
_entry.id   AF-A0A7Y3K5C6-F1
#
_cell.length_a   1.000
_cell.length_b   1.000
_cell.length_c   1.000
_cell.angle_alpha   90.00
_cell.angle_beta   90.00
_cell.angle_gamma   90.00
#
_symmetry.space_group_name_H-M   'P 1'
#
loop_
_entity.id
_entity.type
_entity.pdbx_description
1 polymer ?
#
loop_
_entity_poly.entity_id
_entity_poly.type
_entity_poly.pdbx_seq_one_letter_code
_entity_poly.pdbx_strand_id
1 'polypeptide(L)'
;MFRFTISHVVAVAGALAASQCAFAGFYATIPINGSFTGWSTVPVAATNTVDANAPVNITQVKVANDSTDLYILLTFASAITVDDGTSNNQIYTAINSTNNSSASGWNVFSLGKIYANTGYEGNFPFTETAALFNSGGSVTAPMTAVPYAPGSPTTQQEISIPLSATQTDTSPGGLSGSLFPSGQAFTLAFYNSPSPGGGDATFIGPISYTLASAPEPGTLATIAVGVGLLLMLPRIGRRASLR
;
A
#
# COMPACT_ATOMS: atom_id res chain seq x y z
N MET A 1 54.07 -12.77 38.59
CA MET A 1 53.44 -14.11 38.69
C MET A 1 52.07 -13.89 39.32
N PHE A 2 50.99 -13.99 38.55
CA PHE A 2 49.63 -14.42 38.96
C PHE A 2 48.73 -14.32 37.71
N ARG A 3 48.44 -15.47 37.13
CA ARG A 3 47.38 -15.66 36.14
C ARG A 3 46.06 -15.78 36.91
N PHE A 4 45.00 -15.12 36.42
CA PHE A 4 43.64 -15.55 36.67
C PHE A 4 42.84 -15.44 35.36
N THR A 5 42.43 -16.59 34.84
CA THR A 5 41.37 -16.75 33.84
C THR A 5 40.15 -17.27 34.59
N ILE A 6 39.01 -16.59 34.50
CA ILE A 6 37.68 -17.19 34.73
C ILE A 6 36.68 -16.61 33.72
N SER A 7 35.88 -17.54 33.19
CA SER A 7 34.96 -17.52 32.07
C SER A 7 33.65 -16.74 32.25
N HIS A 8 33.14 -16.24 31.10
CA HIS A 8 31.75 -16.08 30.64
C HIS A 8 30.60 -15.84 31.65
N VAL A 9 29.93 -14.67 31.57
CA VAL A 9 28.45 -14.52 31.57
C VAL A 9 28.02 -13.24 30.80
N VAL A 10 27.45 -13.45 29.60
CA VAL A 10 26.26 -12.89 28.93
C VAL A 10 25.65 -11.51 29.27
N ALA A 11 25.23 -10.84 28.19
CA ALA A 11 24.13 -9.85 27.99
C ALA A 11 24.36 -8.38 28.39
N VAL A 12 23.79 -7.36 27.74
CA VAL A 12 23.00 -7.12 26.51
C VAL A 12 22.94 -5.58 26.44
N ALA A 13 23.10 -4.98 25.26
CA ALA A 13 22.37 -3.76 24.91
C ALA A 13 22.42 -3.60 23.39
N GLY A 14 21.49 -4.26 22.72
CA GLY A 14 21.18 -3.98 21.33
C GLY A 14 20.51 -2.62 21.24
N ALA A 15 21.18 -1.66 20.62
CA ALA A 15 20.49 -0.57 19.95
C ALA A 15 20.22 -1.04 18.52
N LEU A 16 19.16 -1.83 18.34
CA LEU A 16 18.52 -1.94 17.03
C LEU A 16 17.87 -0.58 16.79
N ALA A 17 18.60 0.31 16.11
CA ALA A 17 17.93 1.31 15.30
C ALA A 17 17.08 0.52 14.31
N ALA A 18 15.77 0.47 14.55
CA ALA A 18 14.82 0.13 13.52
C ALA A 18 14.89 1.27 12.50
N SER A 19 15.86 1.18 11.59
CA SER A 19 15.67 1.72 10.26
C SER A 19 14.36 1.10 9.80
N GLN A 20 13.32 1.92 9.62
CA GLN A 20 12.15 1.48 8.88
C GLN A 20 12.68 1.04 7.51
N CYS A 21 12.92 -0.25 7.33
CA CYS A 21 13.09 -0.81 6.00
C CYS A 21 11.79 -0.44 5.30
N ALA A 22 11.86 0.52 4.36
CA ALA A 22 10.77 0.77 3.44
C ALA A 22 10.29 -0.59 2.96
N PHE A 23 9.02 -0.91 3.19
CA PHE A 23 8.47 -2.15 2.68
C PHE A 23 8.57 -2.05 1.17
N ALA A 24 9.49 -2.80 0.57
CA ALA A 24 9.52 -2.95 -0.87
C ALA A 24 8.13 -3.44 -1.28
N GLY A 25 7.51 -2.81 -2.27
CA GLY A 25 6.18 -3.15 -2.72
C GLY A 25 6.08 -4.62 -3.14
N PHE A 26 4.86 -5.05 -3.45
CA PHE A 26 4.63 -6.40 -3.94
C PHE A 26 4.50 -6.41 -5.46
N TYR A 27 5.40 -7.11 -6.16
CA TYR A 27 5.32 -7.23 -7.61
C TYR A 27 4.29 -8.28 -8.03
N ALA A 28 3.21 -7.87 -8.68
CA ALA A 28 2.23 -8.77 -9.28
C ALA A 28 1.41 -8.04 -10.35
N THR A 29 1.13 -8.72 -11.45
CA THR A 29 0.13 -8.28 -12.43
C THR A 29 -1.24 -8.77 -11.99
N ILE A 30 -2.15 -7.83 -11.73
CA ILE A 30 -3.51 -8.13 -11.27
C ILE A 30 -4.51 -7.80 -12.40
N PRO A 31 -5.32 -8.76 -12.85
CA PRO A 31 -6.41 -8.47 -13.78
C PRO A 31 -7.54 -7.73 -13.04
N ILE A 32 -7.83 -6.49 -13.43
CA ILE A 32 -8.94 -5.71 -12.88
C ILE A 32 -10.23 -6.10 -13.61
N ASN A 33 -10.97 -7.05 -13.06
CA ASN A 33 -12.13 -7.65 -13.72
C ASN A 33 -13.24 -8.08 -12.76
N GLY A 34 -13.11 -7.79 -11.46
CA GLY A 34 -14.09 -8.16 -10.44
C GLY A 34 -13.94 -9.59 -9.92
N SER A 35 -12.93 -10.34 -10.37
CA SER A 35 -12.52 -11.61 -9.78
C SER A 35 -11.30 -11.41 -8.89
N PHE A 36 -11.51 -11.47 -7.57
CA PHE A 36 -10.47 -11.17 -6.59
C PHE A 36 -9.42 -12.28 -6.36
N THR A 37 -9.41 -13.34 -7.17
CA THR A 37 -8.52 -14.50 -6.99
C THR A 37 -7.03 -14.16 -7.12
N GLY A 38 -6.69 -13.17 -7.96
CA GLY A 38 -5.33 -12.67 -8.15
C GLY A 38 -4.70 -12.07 -6.88
N TRP A 39 -5.52 -11.71 -5.89
CA TRP A 39 -5.08 -11.08 -4.64
C TRP A 39 -4.71 -12.05 -3.52
N SER A 40 -4.86 -13.35 -3.76
CA SER A 40 -4.65 -14.38 -2.72
C SER A 40 -3.23 -14.40 -2.17
N THR A 41 -2.22 -14.07 -3.00
CA THR A 41 -0.80 -14.04 -2.62
C THR A 41 -0.32 -12.65 -2.19
N VAL A 42 -1.08 -11.60 -2.50
CA VAL A 42 -0.72 -10.22 -2.16
C VAL A 42 -0.90 -10.02 -0.65
N PRO A 43 0.13 -9.56 0.08
CA PRO A 43 0.03 -9.31 1.51
C PRO A 43 -0.91 -8.14 1.82
N VAL A 44 -1.42 -8.14 3.04
CA VAL A 44 -2.23 -7.04 3.57
C VAL A 44 -1.31 -5.87 3.91
N ALA A 45 -1.57 -4.71 3.30
CA ALA A 45 -0.82 -3.48 3.53
C ALA A 45 -1.35 -2.70 4.74
N ALA A 46 -2.67 -2.73 4.98
CA ALA A 46 -3.29 -2.12 6.15
C ALA A 46 -4.59 -2.84 6.53
N THR A 47 -4.94 -2.74 7.81
CA THR A 47 -6.24 -3.13 8.35
C THR A 47 -6.85 -2.00 9.16
N ASN A 48 -8.18 -2.01 9.29
CA ASN A 48 -8.91 -1.11 10.17
C ASN A 48 -9.98 -1.87 10.95
N THR A 49 -10.37 -1.33 12.10
CA THR A 49 -11.51 -1.85 12.87
C THR A 49 -12.83 -1.39 12.26
N VAL A 50 -13.90 -2.12 12.53
CA VAL A 50 -15.26 -1.72 12.14
C VAL A 50 -15.80 -0.69 13.11
N ASP A 51 -16.31 0.41 12.58
CA ASP A 51 -17.12 1.40 13.27
C ASP A 51 -18.60 1.21 12.90
N ALA A 52 -19.43 0.92 13.91
CA ALA A 52 -20.86 0.68 13.72
C ALA A 52 -21.64 1.94 13.30
N ASN A 53 -21.07 3.13 13.50
CA ASN A 53 -21.68 4.40 13.12
C ASN A 53 -21.25 4.86 11.71
N ALA A 54 -20.26 4.20 11.10
CA ALA A 54 -19.78 4.53 9.78
C ALA A 54 -20.62 3.81 8.70
N PRO A 55 -21.16 4.52 7.70
CA PRO A 55 -21.94 3.90 6.62
C PRO A 55 -21.08 2.99 5.73
N VAL A 56 -19.78 3.30 5.65
CA VAL A 56 -18.77 2.51 4.96
C VAL A 56 -17.65 2.20 5.92
N ASN A 57 -17.21 0.95 5.93
CA ASN A 57 -16.08 0.49 6.72
C ASN A 57 -15.04 -0.17 5.81
N ILE A 58 -13.95 0.53 5.49
CA ILE A 58 -12.82 -0.04 4.75
C ILE A 58 -11.94 -0.79 5.76
N THR A 59 -11.98 -2.12 5.75
CA THR A 59 -11.34 -2.96 6.78
C THR A 59 -9.98 -3.50 6.38
N GLN A 60 -9.70 -3.57 5.08
CA GLN A 60 -8.42 -4.07 4.58
C GLN A 60 -8.02 -3.37 3.29
N VAL A 61 -6.72 -3.11 3.15
CA VAL A 61 -6.09 -2.66 1.91
C VAL A 61 -4.97 -3.64 1.55
N LYS A 62 -4.93 -4.04 0.28
CA LYS A 62 -3.76 -4.69 -0.35
C LYS A 62 -3.25 -3.82 -1.47
N VAL A 63 -1.94 -3.81 -1.67
CA VAL A 63 -1.28 -3.02 -2.72
C VAL A 63 -0.25 -3.90 -3.42
N ALA A 64 -0.27 -3.87 -4.75
CA ALA A 64 0.71 -4.49 -5.61
C ALA A 64 1.00 -3.57 -6.79
N ASN A 65 2.06 -3.83 -7.54
CA ASN A 65 2.29 -3.19 -8.83
C ASN A 65 2.94 -4.16 -9.80
N ASP A 66 2.85 -3.87 -11.09
CA ASP A 66 3.77 -4.41 -12.08
C ASP A 66 4.54 -3.28 -12.76
N SER A 67 4.94 -3.49 -14.02
CA SER A 67 5.63 -2.46 -14.81
C SER A 67 4.71 -1.36 -15.36
N THR A 68 3.39 -1.58 -15.39
CA THR A 68 2.44 -0.65 -16.02
C THR A 68 1.51 0.01 -15.02
N ASP A 69 1.07 -0.71 -13.99
CA ASP A 69 0.03 -0.22 -13.09
C ASP A 69 0.36 -0.46 -11.61
N LEU A 70 -0.14 0.45 -10.78
CA LEU A 70 -0.37 0.22 -9.36
C LEU A 70 -1.75 -0.41 -9.20
N TYR A 71 -1.82 -1.52 -8.47
CA TYR A 71 -3.06 -2.22 -8.16
C TYR A 71 -3.39 -2.08 -6.68
N ILE A 72 -4.66 -1.82 -6.37
CA ILE A 72 -5.17 -1.75 -5.01
C ILE A 72 -6.41 -2.64 -4.87
N LEU A 73 -6.53 -3.35 -3.75
CA LEU A 73 -7.77 -4.01 -3.32
C LEU A 73 -8.25 -3.37 -2.03
N LEU A 74 -9.46 -2.86 -2.06
CA LEU A 74 -10.21 -2.45 -0.87
C LEU A 74 -11.16 -3.58 -0.46
N THR A 75 -11.21 -3.87 0.83
CA THR A 75 -12.22 -4.76 1.41
C THR A 75 -13.08 -3.98 2.41
N PHE A 76 -14.39 -4.21 2.34
CA PHE A 76 -15.38 -3.57 3.17
C PHE A 76 -15.91 -4.55 4.23
N ALA A 77 -16.31 -4.04 5.40
CA ALA A 77 -16.89 -4.87 6.47
C ALA A 77 -18.23 -5.52 6.08
N SER A 78 -18.98 -4.84 5.22
CA SER A 78 -20.29 -5.25 4.70
C SER A 78 -20.39 -4.91 3.23
N ALA A 79 -21.34 -5.50 2.52
CA ALA A 79 -21.58 -5.15 1.14
C ALA A 79 -22.06 -3.69 1.03
N ILE A 80 -21.40 -2.90 0.18
CA ILE A 80 -21.77 -1.51 -0.13
C ILE A 80 -21.91 -1.33 -1.63
N THR A 81 -22.76 -0.40 -2.06
CA THR A 81 -22.76 0.05 -3.46
C THR A 81 -21.74 1.18 -3.58
N VAL A 82 -20.56 0.87 -4.10
CA VAL A 82 -19.47 1.84 -4.20
C VAL A 82 -19.84 2.93 -5.22
N ASP A 83 -19.59 4.19 -4.86
CA ASP A 83 -19.72 5.35 -5.75
C ASP A 83 -21.10 5.43 -6.45
N ASP A 84 -22.17 5.15 -5.69
CA ASP A 84 -23.56 5.08 -6.17
C ASP A 84 -24.19 6.44 -6.52
N GLY A 85 -23.38 7.50 -6.60
CA GLY A 85 -23.83 8.88 -6.81
C GLY A 85 -24.43 9.52 -5.54
N THR A 86 -24.41 8.83 -4.40
CA THR A 86 -24.69 9.41 -3.09
C THR A 86 -23.38 9.63 -2.33
N SER A 87 -23.30 10.71 -1.58
CA SER A 87 -22.09 11.05 -0.81
C SER A 87 -21.79 10.10 0.36
N ASN A 88 -22.69 9.17 0.70
CA ASN A 88 -22.48 8.27 1.84
C ASN A 88 -21.57 7.09 1.50
N ASN A 89 -21.56 6.64 0.24
CA ASN A 89 -20.78 5.49 -0.23
C ASN A 89 -19.61 5.87 -1.14
N GLN A 90 -19.30 7.17 -1.21
CA GLN A 90 -18.21 7.68 -2.04
C GLN A 90 -16.86 7.30 -1.43
N ILE A 91 -16.04 6.60 -2.21
CA ILE A 91 -14.69 6.22 -1.81
C ILE A 91 -13.69 7.18 -2.44
N TYR A 92 -12.79 7.66 -1.59
CA TYR A 92 -11.68 8.51 -1.99
C TYR A 92 -10.36 7.76 -1.85
N THR A 93 -9.51 7.90 -2.88
CA THR A 93 -8.10 7.52 -2.83
C THR A 93 -7.27 8.78 -2.70
N ALA A 94 -6.44 8.87 -1.67
CA ALA A 94 -5.50 9.97 -1.46
C ALA A 94 -4.06 9.50 -1.68
N ILE A 95 -3.30 10.28 -2.43
CA ILE A 95 -1.90 10.01 -2.78
C ILE A 95 -1.05 11.21 -2.38
N ASN A 96 0.01 10.95 -1.62
CA ASN A 96 1.13 11.86 -1.43
C ASN A 96 2.33 11.31 -2.21
N SER A 97 2.47 11.78 -3.45
CA SER A 97 3.53 11.36 -4.39
C SER A 97 4.95 11.73 -3.92
N THR A 98 5.08 12.71 -3.04
CA THR A 98 6.38 13.23 -2.57
C THR A 98 6.79 12.69 -1.20
N ASN A 99 5.88 12.01 -0.49
CA ASN A 99 6.04 11.55 0.89
C ASN A 99 6.60 12.61 1.85
N ASN A 100 6.33 13.88 1.56
CA ASN A 100 6.73 15.02 2.38
C ASN A 100 5.61 15.42 3.35
N SER A 101 5.97 16.11 4.42
CA SER A 101 5.05 16.50 5.48
C SER A 101 4.43 17.87 5.25
N SER A 102 3.13 18.00 5.55
CA SER A 102 2.27 19.17 5.81
C SER A 102 2.28 20.38 4.87
N ALA A 103 3.33 20.66 4.13
CA ALA A 103 3.49 21.91 3.39
C ALA A 103 2.90 21.86 1.97
N SER A 104 2.68 20.68 1.40
CA SER A 104 2.38 20.54 -0.04
C SER A 104 1.17 19.66 -0.36
N GLY A 105 0.34 19.33 0.62
CA GLY A 105 -0.81 18.48 0.38
C GLY A 105 -1.90 18.61 1.44
N TRP A 106 -3.11 18.26 1.05
CA TRP A 106 -4.32 18.34 1.84
C TRP A 106 -4.31 17.38 3.01
N ASN A 107 -4.55 17.92 4.22
CA ASN A 107 -4.64 17.14 5.44
C ASN A 107 -6.03 16.52 5.57
N VAL A 108 -6.19 15.29 5.08
CA VAL A 108 -7.48 14.57 5.10
C VAL A 108 -8.04 14.51 6.52
N PHE A 109 -9.24 15.06 6.70
CA PHE A 109 -9.94 15.21 7.98
C PHE A 109 -9.14 15.89 9.10
N SER A 110 -8.09 16.65 8.76
CA SER A 110 -7.16 17.24 9.71
C SER A 110 -6.43 16.23 10.63
N LEU A 111 -6.34 14.95 10.24
CA LEU A 111 -5.78 13.89 11.08
C LEU A 111 -4.25 13.93 11.20
N GLY A 112 -3.55 14.67 10.32
CA GLY A 112 -2.10 14.70 10.25
C GLY A 112 -1.48 13.39 9.76
N LYS A 113 -2.29 12.51 9.16
CA LYS A 113 -1.88 11.17 8.72
C LYS A 113 -1.41 11.13 7.27
N ILE A 114 -1.99 11.96 6.40
CA ILE A 114 -1.60 12.10 5.01
C ILE A 114 -1.77 13.56 4.59
N TYR A 115 -0.89 14.01 3.71
CA TYR A 115 -0.92 15.32 3.06
C TYR A 115 -1.00 15.09 1.56
N ALA A 116 -2.20 14.83 1.08
CA ALA A 116 -2.44 14.35 -0.27
C ALA A 116 -2.25 15.47 -1.29
N ASN A 117 -1.54 15.18 -2.38
CA ASN A 117 -1.34 16.12 -3.49
C ASN A 117 -2.12 15.70 -4.74
N THR A 118 -2.63 14.47 -4.75
CA THR A 118 -3.56 13.94 -5.73
C THR A 118 -4.62 13.12 -5.00
N GLY A 119 -5.87 13.28 -5.42
CA GLY A 119 -6.99 12.47 -4.97
C GLY A 119 -7.74 11.86 -6.15
N TYR A 120 -8.48 10.79 -5.88
CA TYR A 120 -9.50 10.25 -6.77
C TYR A 120 -10.80 10.11 -5.99
N GLU A 121 -11.90 10.55 -6.59
CA GLU A 121 -13.28 10.31 -6.14
C GLU A 121 -13.91 9.31 -7.11
N GLY A 122 -13.99 8.04 -6.72
CA GLY A 122 -14.22 6.98 -7.70
C GLY A 122 -13.20 7.11 -8.85
N ASN A 123 -13.64 7.09 -10.11
CA ASN A 123 -12.74 7.24 -11.27
C ASN A 123 -12.39 8.69 -11.65
N PHE A 124 -12.76 9.69 -10.84
CA PHE A 124 -12.52 11.10 -11.13
C PHE A 124 -11.28 11.61 -10.38
N PRO A 125 -10.15 11.86 -11.06
CA PRO A 125 -8.98 12.42 -10.41
C PRO A 125 -9.13 13.91 -10.12
N PHE A 126 -8.44 14.37 -9.09
CA PHE A 126 -8.24 15.78 -8.77
C PHE A 126 -6.88 15.98 -8.11
N THR A 127 -6.41 17.23 -8.12
CA THR A 127 -5.18 17.63 -7.43
C THR A 127 -5.52 18.42 -6.17
N GLU A 128 -4.58 18.47 -5.25
CA GLU A 128 -4.79 19.11 -3.95
C GLU A 128 -3.55 19.86 -3.48
N THR A 129 -3.77 20.88 -2.65
CA THR A 129 -2.71 21.61 -1.96
C THR A 129 -3.00 21.61 -0.46
N ALA A 130 -2.05 22.10 0.35
CA ALA A 130 -2.27 22.28 1.78
C ALA A 130 -3.43 23.26 2.11
N ALA A 131 -3.78 24.15 1.18
CA ALA A 131 -4.81 25.18 1.39
C ALA A 131 -6.13 24.89 0.67
N LEU A 132 -6.14 24.01 -0.33
CA LEU A 132 -7.27 23.84 -1.24
C LEU A 132 -7.48 22.36 -1.58
N PHE A 133 -8.62 21.83 -1.15
CA PHE A 133 -9.19 20.57 -1.62
C PHE A 133 -9.67 20.76 -3.06
N ASN A 134 -9.31 19.84 -3.96
CA ASN A 134 -9.61 19.93 -5.39
C ASN A 134 -9.21 21.30 -5.98
N SER A 135 -7.90 21.51 -6.12
CA SER A 135 -7.32 22.77 -6.58
C SER A 135 -7.54 23.08 -8.06
N GLY A 136 -8.20 22.19 -8.80
CA GLY A 136 -8.52 22.38 -10.21
C GLY A 136 -7.37 22.09 -11.17
N GLY A 137 -6.24 21.58 -10.68
CA GLY A 137 -5.21 20.96 -11.52
C GLY A 137 -5.68 19.63 -12.13
N SER A 138 -4.85 19.04 -12.99
CA SER A 138 -5.20 17.88 -13.80
C SER A 138 -4.33 16.65 -13.50
N VAL A 139 -4.87 15.47 -13.79
CA VAL A 139 -4.16 14.19 -13.77
C VAL A 139 -4.35 13.48 -15.10
N THR A 140 -3.28 12.98 -15.70
CA THR A 140 -3.26 12.51 -17.10
C THR A 140 -3.88 11.14 -17.34
N ALA A 141 -3.97 10.30 -16.31
CA ALA A 141 -4.51 8.94 -16.43
C ALA A 141 -5.57 8.68 -15.34
N PRO A 142 -6.85 8.47 -15.72
CA PRO A 142 -7.88 8.12 -14.76
C PRO A 142 -7.63 6.73 -14.18
N MET A 143 -8.06 6.51 -12.94
CA MET A 143 -8.05 5.17 -12.37
C MET A 143 -9.15 4.31 -12.99
N THR A 144 -8.93 3.01 -13.03
CA THR A 144 -10.00 2.02 -13.28
C THR A 144 -10.40 1.40 -11.95
N ALA A 145 -11.71 1.23 -11.72
CA ALA A 145 -12.23 0.57 -10.53
C ALA A 145 -13.26 -0.50 -10.91
N VAL A 146 -13.23 -1.67 -10.26
CA VAL A 146 -14.17 -2.77 -10.49
C VAL A 146 -14.48 -3.52 -9.17
N PRO A 147 -15.74 -3.81 -8.84
CA PRO A 147 -16.94 -3.32 -9.52
C PRO A 147 -17.11 -1.81 -9.32
N TYR A 148 -17.64 -1.18 -10.35
CA TYR A 148 -17.96 0.25 -10.40
C TYR A 148 -19.31 0.41 -11.11
N ALA A 149 -20.32 -0.28 -10.57
CA ALA A 149 -21.65 -0.34 -11.16
C ALA A 149 -22.69 0.06 -10.11
N PRO A 150 -23.50 1.11 -10.37
CA PRO A 150 -24.63 1.46 -9.53
C PRO A 150 -25.55 0.25 -9.32
N GLY A 151 -25.95 0.01 -8.07
CA GLY A 151 -26.90 -1.05 -7.72
C GLY A 151 -26.32 -2.47 -7.61
N SER A 152 -25.00 -2.64 -7.63
CA SER A 152 -24.34 -3.94 -7.37
C SER A 152 -23.51 -3.87 -6.09
N PRO A 153 -24.09 -4.20 -4.92
CA PRO A 153 -23.36 -4.22 -3.66
C PRO A 153 -22.18 -5.18 -3.70
N THR A 154 -21.04 -4.76 -3.18
CA THR A 154 -19.81 -5.54 -3.12
C THR A 154 -19.16 -5.44 -1.75
N THR A 155 -18.45 -6.49 -1.34
CA THR A 155 -17.56 -6.45 -0.17
C THR A 155 -16.12 -6.11 -0.55
N GLN A 156 -15.80 -6.01 -1.84
CA GLN A 156 -14.45 -5.77 -2.35
C GLN A 156 -14.46 -4.91 -3.61
N GLN A 157 -13.44 -4.07 -3.77
CA GLN A 157 -13.22 -3.27 -4.98
C GLN A 157 -11.74 -3.30 -5.37
N GLU A 158 -11.49 -3.61 -6.64
CA GLU A 158 -10.19 -3.54 -7.30
C GLU A 158 -10.03 -2.17 -7.95
N ILE A 159 -8.82 -1.60 -7.85
CA ILE A 159 -8.46 -0.34 -8.49
C ILE A 159 -7.13 -0.55 -9.22
N SER A 160 -7.00 0.01 -10.43
CA SER A 160 -5.70 0.23 -11.07
C SER A 160 -5.47 1.70 -11.38
N ILE A 161 -4.23 2.13 -11.18
CA ILE A 161 -3.74 3.46 -11.55
C ILE A 161 -2.48 3.28 -12.40
N PRO A 162 -2.44 3.79 -13.64
CA PRO A 162 -1.25 3.67 -14.48
C PRO A 162 -0.03 4.32 -13.83
N LEU A 163 1.11 3.64 -13.83
CA LEU A 163 2.37 4.17 -13.29
C LEU A 163 2.89 5.37 -14.10
N SER A 164 2.40 5.54 -15.33
CA SER A 164 2.65 6.71 -16.17
C SER A 164 1.83 7.95 -15.77
N ALA A 165 0.92 7.84 -14.80
CA ALA A 165 0.09 8.95 -14.36
C ALA A 165 0.95 10.10 -13.84
N THR A 166 0.60 11.31 -14.29
CA THR A 166 1.21 12.56 -13.86
C THR A 166 0.14 13.54 -13.40
N GLN A 167 0.50 14.41 -12.46
CA GLN A 167 -0.30 15.53 -12.02
C GLN A 167 0.27 16.85 -12.53
N THR A 168 -0.59 17.83 -12.74
CA THR A 168 -0.22 19.22 -13.02
C THR A 168 -1.15 20.15 -12.26
N ASP A 169 -0.61 20.82 -11.24
CA ASP A 169 -1.31 21.87 -10.50
C ASP A 169 -0.44 23.12 -10.45
N THR A 170 -0.99 24.24 -10.94
CA THR A 170 -0.33 25.55 -11.01
C THR A 170 -0.78 26.49 -9.89
N SER A 171 -1.68 26.05 -9.02
CA SER A 171 -2.11 26.78 -7.82
C SER A 171 -0.93 26.99 -6.86
N PRO A 172 -0.96 28.01 -6.00
CA PRO A 172 0.06 28.18 -4.96
C PRO A 172 0.20 26.92 -4.08
N GLY A 173 1.40 26.32 -4.07
CA GLY A 173 1.65 25.06 -3.35
C GLY A 173 1.23 23.79 -4.10
N GLY A 174 0.73 23.93 -5.35
CA GLY A 174 0.46 22.83 -6.26
C GLY A 174 1.72 22.11 -6.71
N LEU A 175 1.57 20.83 -7.00
CA LEU A 175 2.65 19.95 -7.45
C LEU A 175 2.42 19.50 -8.89
N SER A 176 3.50 19.46 -9.67
CA SER A 176 3.53 18.92 -11.03
C SER A 176 4.62 17.87 -11.15
N GLY A 177 4.27 16.69 -11.67
CA GLY A 177 5.21 15.56 -11.75
C GLY A 177 4.52 14.20 -11.82
N SER A 178 5.31 13.13 -11.70
CA SER A 178 4.79 11.77 -11.62
C SER A 178 4.10 11.54 -10.27
N LEU A 179 2.98 10.79 -10.30
CA LEU A 179 2.33 10.32 -9.07
C LEU A 179 3.17 9.27 -8.35
N PHE A 180 3.97 8.51 -9.09
CA PHE A 180 4.73 7.36 -8.60
C PHE A 180 6.21 7.51 -8.95
N PRO A 181 6.98 8.31 -8.18
CA PRO A 181 8.40 8.51 -8.45
C PRO A 181 9.19 7.21 -8.31
N SER A 182 9.90 6.83 -9.38
CA SER A 182 10.71 5.61 -9.40
C SER A 182 11.75 5.61 -8.29
N GLY A 183 11.86 4.47 -7.59
CA GLY A 183 12.82 4.26 -6.51
C GLY A 183 12.54 5.06 -5.23
N GLN A 184 11.42 5.78 -5.15
CA GLN A 184 11.03 6.53 -3.96
C GLN A 184 9.71 6.00 -3.39
N ALA A 185 9.53 6.16 -2.09
CA ALA A 185 8.25 5.87 -1.45
C ALA A 185 7.26 7.00 -1.72
N PHE A 186 6.01 6.63 -1.94
CA PHE A 186 4.85 7.51 -1.88
C PHE A 186 3.90 6.99 -0.77
N THR A 187 2.93 7.80 -0.39
CA THR A 187 1.97 7.43 0.65
C THR A 187 0.55 7.39 0.10
N LEU A 188 -0.19 6.34 0.46
CA LEU A 188 -1.59 6.15 0.12
C LEU A 188 -2.46 6.25 1.37
N ALA A 189 -3.69 6.70 1.19
CA ALA A 189 -4.78 6.52 2.14
C ALA A 189 -6.10 6.36 1.40
N PHE A 190 -7.06 5.71 2.05
CA PHE A 190 -8.40 5.52 1.52
C PHE A 190 -9.42 5.92 2.57
N TYR A 191 -10.47 6.61 2.14
CA TYR A 191 -11.47 7.12 3.07
C TYR A 191 -12.83 7.27 2.41
N ASN A 192 -13.88 7.35 3.23
CA ASN A 192 -15.19 7.83 2.80
C ASN A 192 -15.45 9.19 3.44
N SER A 193 -16.17 10.07 2.76
CA SER A 193 -16.62 11.34 3.32
C SER A 193 -18.15 11.37 3.32
N PRO A 194 -18.80 10.86 4.39
CA PRO A 194 -20.25 10.77 4.42
C PRO A 194 -20.88 12.16 4.37
N SER A 195 -22.12 12.23 3.85
CA SER A 195 -22.91 13.46 3.90
C SER A 195 -23.12 13.94 5.35
N PRO A 196 -23.36 15.24 5.59
CA PRO A 196 -23.77 15.70 6.91
C PRO A 196 -24.98 14.92 7.44
N GLY A 197 -24.80 14.23 8.57
CA GLY A 197 -25.82 13.36 9.18
C GLY A 197 -25.82 11.91 8.69
N GLY A 198 -24.90 11.53 7.79
CA GLY A 198 -24.76 10.20 7.20
C GLY A 198 -23.92 9.20 8.01
N GLY A 199 -23.45 9.57 9.21
CA GLY A 199 -22.60 8.75 10.07
C GLY A 199 -21.14 9.22 10.13
N ASP A 200 -20.30 8.42 10.79
CA ASP A 200 -18.88 8.71 10.98
C ASP A 200 -18.06 8.36 9.71
N ALA A 201 -16.97 9.09 9.47
CA ALA A 201 -16.09 8.85 8.34
C ALA A 201 -15.12 7.69 8.60
N THR A 202 -14.89 6.84 7.60
CA THR A 202 -13.80 5.84 7.63
C THR A 202 -12.52 6.43 7.04
N PHE A 203 -11.39 6.08 7.63
CA PHE A 203 -10.06 6.39 7.11
C PHE A 203 -9.12 5.22 7.36
N ILE A 204 -8.44 4.73 6.32
CA ILE A 204 -7.38 3.73 6.41
C ILE A 204 -6.10 4.24 5.76
N GLY A 205 -5.02 4.25 6.53
CA GLY A 205 -3.73 4.83 6.17
C GLY A 205 -3.03 5.48 7.37
N PRO A 206 -1.84 6.09 7.16
CA PRO A 206 -1.09 6.14 5.91
C PRO A 206 -0.44 4.79 5.56
N ILE A 207 -0.37 4.49 4.27
CA ILE A 207 0.32 3.32 3.72
C ILE A 207 1.51 3.83 2.92
N SER A 208 2.72 3.68 3.45
CA SER A 208 3.94 3.98 2.70
C SER A 208 4.24 2.83 1.74
N TYR A 209 4.44 3.14 0.46
CA TYR A 209 4.67 2.16 -0.59
C TYR A 209 5.80 2.59 -1.51
N THR A 210 6.71 1.68 -1.83
CA THR A 210 7.74 1.85 -2.87
C THR A 210 7.48 0.83 -3.96
N LEU A 211 7.46 1.25 -5.23
CA LEU A 211 7.22 0.34 -6.36
C LEU A 211 8.17 -0.85 -6.32
N ALA A 212 7.60 -2.05 -6.42
CA ALA A 212 8.33 -3.30 -6.54
C ALA A 212 8.94 -3.42 -7.93
N SER A 213 10.15 -3.98 -8.00
CA SER A 213 10.75 -4.41 -9.27
C SER A 213 10.34 -5.85 -9.59
N ALA A 214 10.27 -6.18 -10.88
CA ALA A 214 10.08 -7.55 -11.32
C ALA A 214 11.16 -8.46 -10.68
N PRO A 215 10.82 -9.66 -10.18
CA PRO A 215 11.81 -10.59 -9.67
C PRO A 215 12.82 -10.95 -10.76
N GLU A 216 14.10 -10.73 -10.51
CA GLU A 216 15.16 -11.14 -11.44
C GLU A 216 15.09 -12.67 -11.65
N PRO A 217 15.13 -13.18 -12.90
CA PRO A 217 15.04 -14.61 -13.19
C PRO A 217 16.04 -15.49 -12.42
N GLY A 218 17.19 -14.94 -12.02
CA GLY A 218 18.23 -15.63 -11.24
C GLY A 218 17.90 -15.88 -9.75
N THR A 219 16.91 -15.17 -9.20
CA THR A 219 16.51 -15.32 -7.78
C THR A 219 15.87 -16.69 -7.53
N LEU A 220 15.12 -17.20 -8.52
CA LEU A 220 14.51 -18.53 -8.47
C LEU A 220 15.55 -19.67 -8.59
N ALA A 221 16.62 -19.45 -9.37
CA ALA A 221 17.68 -20.43 -9.53
C ALA A 221 18.51 -20.62 -8.24
N THR A 222 18.70 -19.57 -7.45
CA THR A 222 19.52 -19.64 -6.23
C THR A 222 18.81 -20.37 -5.08
N ILE A 223 17.47 -20.25 -4.97
CA ILE A 223 16.67 -21.03 -4.01
C ILE A 223 16.69 -22.52 -4.38
N ALA A 224 16.59 -22.85 -5.68
CA ALA A 224 16.64 -24.23 -6.17
C ALA A 224 18.01 -24.90 -5.89
N VAL A 225 19.11 -24.18 -6.06
CA VAL A 225 20.47 -24.71 -5.76
C VAL A 225 20.72 -24.81 -4.25
N GLY A 226 20.23 -23.85 -3.46
CA GLY A 226 20.39 -23.85 -1.99
C GLY A 226 19.69 -25.02 -1.29
N VAL A 227 18.48 -25.39 -1.72
CA VAL A 227 17.75 -26.56 -1.18
C VAL A 227 18.37 -27.88 -1.69
N GLY A 228 18.84 -27.91 -2.94
CA GLY A 228 19.52 -29.08 -3.50
C GLY A 228 20.82 -29.43 -2.78
N LEU A 229 21.62 -28.43 -2.38
CA LEU A 229 22.89 -28.64 -1.70
C LEU A 229 22.71 -29.12 -0.24
N LEU A 230 21.63 -28.70 0.44
CA LEU A 230 21.33 -29.12 1.82
C LEU A 230 20.86 -30.58 1.91
N LEU A 231 20.28 -31.12 0.84
CA LEU A 231 19.85 -32.52 0.74
C LEU A 231 20.96 -33.47 0.23
N MET A 232 22.09 -32.94 -0.26
CA MET A 232 23.21 -33.72 -0.80
C MET A 232 24.42 -33.85 0.15
N LEU A 233 24.26 -33.59 1.46
CA LEU A 233 25.30 -33.94 2.43
C LEU A 233 25.33 -35.46 2.64
N PRO A 234 26.41 -36.18 2.25
CA PRO A 234 26.52 -37.60 2.52
C PRO A 234 26.60 -37.85 4.03
N ARG A 235 25.77 -38.78 4.53
CA ARG A 235 25.94 -39.39 5.85
C ARG A 235 27.32 -40.06 5.90
N ILE A 236 28.32 -39.35 6.41
CA ILE A 236 29.63 -39.94 6.72
C ILE A 236 29.42 -40.92 7.87
N GLY A 237 29.39 -42.20 7.53
CA GLY A 237 29.21 -43.30 8.46
C GLY A 237 30.38 -43.42 9.43
N ARG A 238 30.07 -43.44 10.73
CA ARG A 238 31.00 -43.94 11.75
C ARG A 238 31.02 -45.48 11.68
N ARG A 239 32.03 -46.05 11.02
CA ARG A 239 32.45 -47.42 11.32
C ARG A 239 33.50 -47.35 12.43
N ALA A 240 33.10 -47.77 13.64
CA ALA A 240 34.05 -48.14 14.68
C ALA A 240 34.47 -49.59 14.46
N SER A 241 35.77 -49.84 14.26
CA SER A 241 36.36 -51.16 14.47
C SER A 241 37.25 -51.08 15.72
N LEU A 242 36.82 -51.74 16.79
CA LEU A 242 37.66 -52.00 17.96
C LEU A 242 38.55 -53.21 17.67
N ARG A 243 39.84 -53.04 17.94
CA ARG A 243 40.78 -54.13 18.23
C ARG A 243 40.68 -54.45 19.71
#